data_AF-A0A7W1BKR6-F1
#
_entry.id   AF-A0A7W1BKR6-F1
#
_cell.length_a   1.000
_cell.length_b   1.000
_cell.length_c   1.000
_cell.angle_alpha   90.00
_cell.angle_beta   90.00
_cell.angle_gamma   90.00
#
_symmetry.space_group_name_H-M   'P 1'
#
loop_
_entity.id
_entity.type
_entity.pdbx_description
1 polymer ?
#
loop_
_entity_poly.entity_id
_entity_poly.type
_entity_poly.pdbx_seq_one_letter_code
_entity_poly.pdbx_strand_id
1 'polypeptide(L)'
;MELASLLSASLATTAFKSDVHAFATHSPVARIKLARHAPPVKILRLIAQILDSQPDLAVEEISVDARSGCSDFSGVVDVYTAEAVHRFEFTWCCRWRAEQEGWKDYFGFPDQMRAAREYDFRCFAQWKSVKATQP
;
A
#
# COMPACT_ATOMS: atom_id res chain seq x y z
N MET A 1 -5.78 -2.29 -13.67
CA MET A 1 -6.79 -2.94 -12.80
C MET A 1 -6.97 -2.01 -11.62
N GLU A 2 -8.13 -1.41 -11.53
CA GLU A 2 -8.37 -0.17 -10.77
C GLU A 2 -8.63 -0.46 -9.29
N LEU A 3 -8.10 0.40 -8.41
CA LEU A 3 -8.37 0.39 -6.96
C LEU A 3 -9.87 0.24 -6.63
N ALA A 4 -10.75 0.77 -7.48
CA ALA A 4 -12.20 0.61 -7.39
C ALA A 4 -12.66 -0.85 -7.39
N SER A 5 -12.07 -1.72 -8.22
CA SER A 5 -12.41 -3.14 -8.25
C SER A 5 -11.99 -3.86 -6.96
N LEU A 6 -10.82 -3.53 -6.42
CA LEU A 6 -10.35 -4.07 -5.14
C LEU A 6 -11.25 -3.62 -3.98
N LEU A 7 -11.67 -2.35 -3.98
CA LEU A 7 -12.64 -1.84 -3.00
C LEU A 7 -13.99 -2.54 -3.15
N SER A 8 -14.47 -2.81 -4.36
CA SER A 8 -15.73 -3.53 -4.54
C SER A 8 -15.68 -4.98 -4.07
N ALA A 9 -14.53 -5.65 -4.23
CA ALA A 9 -14.35 -7.07 -3.91
C ALA A 9 -13.99 -7.33 -2.43
N SER A 10 -13.55 -6.31 -1.69
CA SER A 10 -13.13 -6.46 -0.29
C SER A 10 -14.28 -6.31 0.72
N LEU A 11 -14.08 -6.88 1.91
CA LEU A 11 -14.95 -6.70 3.08
C LEU A 11 -14.70 -5.39 3.84
N ALA A 12 -13.83 -4.51 3.34
CA ALA A 12 -13.60 -3.21 3.96
C ALA A 12 -14.93 -2.47 4.20
N THR A 13 -15.01 -1.73 5.31
CA THR A 13 -16.26 -1.05 5.65
C THR A 13 -16.59 0.05 4.65
N THR A 14 -17.88 0.35 4.48
CA THR A 14 -18.33 1.46 3.61
C THR A 14 -17.68 2.78 3.99
N ALA A 15 -17.49 3.04 5.29
CA ALA A 15 -16.81 4.24 5.78
C ALA A 15 -15.33 4.26 5.36
N PHE A 16 -14.61 3.15 5.51
CA PHE A 16 -13.23 3.06 5.03
C PHE A 16 -13.14 3.24 3.51
N LYS A 17 -14.00 2.58 2.73
CA LYS A 17 -14.04 2.73 1.26
C LYS A 17 -14.27 4.19 0.84
N SER A 18 -15.20 4.88 1.52
CA SER A 18 -15.44 6.32 1.31
C SER A 18 -14.19 7.16 1.59
N ASP A 19 -13.50 6.91 2.70
CA ASP A 19 -12.25 7.59 3.04
C ASP A 19 -11.15 7.30 2.00
N VAL A 20 -11.05 6.07 1.46
CA VAL A 20 -10.09 5.77 0.38
C VAL A 20 -10.37 6.62 -0.87
N HIS A 21 -11.64 6.76 -1.26
CA HIS A 21 -12.01 7.62 -2.39
C HIS A 21 -11.70 9.10 -2.12
N ALA A 22 -12.04 9.60 -0.93
CA ALA A 22 -11.77 10.98 -0.53
C ALA A 22 -10.26 11.27 -0.46
N PHE A 23 -9.47 10.32 0.05
CA PHE A 23 -8.01 10.43 0.11
C PHE A 23 -7.39 10.48 -1.30
N ALA A 24 -7.92 9.71 -2.25
CA ALA A 24 -7.47 9.73 -3.64
C ALA A 24 -7.68 11.11 -4.32
N THR A 25 -8.66 11.88 -3.84
CA THR A 25 -8.92 13.26 -4.29
C THR A 25 -8.32 14.32 -3.36
N HIS A 26 -7.34 13.96 -2.53
CA HIS A 26 -6.66 14.85 -1.57
C HIS A 26 -7.58 15.53 -0.54
N SER A 27 -8.72 14.91 -0.21
CA SER A 27 -9.61 15.40 0.83
C SER A 27 -9.20 14.87 2.21
N PRO A 28 -9.52 15.59 3.31
CA PRO A 28 -9.30 15.10 4.66
C PRO A 28 -10.08 13.82 4.94
N VAL A 29 -9.47 12.91 5.70
CA VAL A 29 -10.02 11.59 6.03
C VAL A 29 -9.70 11.22 7.47
N ALA A 30 -10.55 10.41 8.09
CA ALA A 30 -10.39 10.04 9.50
C ALA A 30 -9.69 8.69 9.69
N ARG A 31 -9.87 7.77 8.72
CA ARG A 31 -9.49 6.35 8.85
C ARG A 31 -8.17 5.98 8.17
N ILE A 32 -7.46 6.96 7.61
CA ILE A 32 -6.13 6.78 7.03
C ILE A 32 -5.18 7.66 7.82
N LYS A 33 -4.57 7.09 8.84
CA LYS A 33 -3.66 7.79 9.74
C LYS A 33 -2.22 7.61 9.28
N LEU A 34 -1.51 8.72 9.12
CA LEU A 34 -0.11 8.73 8.70
C LEU A 34 0.74 9.28 9.85
N ALA A 35 1.66 8.47 10.39
CA ALA A 35 2.57 8.92 11.44
C ALA A 35 3.57 9.98 10.94
N ARG A 36 3.81 10.00 9.62
CA ARG A 36 4.64 10.97 8.91
C ARG A 36 4.10 11.18 7.51
N HIS A 37 4.43 12.31 6.88
CA HIS A 37 4.00 12.60 5.52
C HIS A 37 4.48 11.53 4.52
N ALA A 38 3.59 11.08 3.66
CA ALA A 38 3.87 10.15 2.57
C ALA A 38 3.08 10.55 1.31
N PRO A 39 3.65 10.37 0.09
CA PRO A 39 2.94 10.69 -1.14
C PRO A 39 1.64 9.87 -1.28
N PRO A 40 0.49 10.50 -1.62
CA PRO A 40 -0.80 9.81 -1.71
C PRO A 40 -0.79 8.58 -2.61
N VAL A 41 -0.12 8.64 -3.77
CA VAL A 41 0.01 7.50 -4.68
C VAL A 41 0.62 6.26 -4.02
N LYS A 42 1.56 6.43 -3.08
CA LYS A 42 2.19 5.31 -2.38
C LYS A 42 1.28 4.71 -1.32
N ILE A 43 0.52 5.56 -0.64
CA ILE A 43 -0.51 5.12 0.31
C ILE A 43 -1.61 4.36 -0.43
N LEU A 44 -2.09 4.85 -1.58
CA LEU A 44 -3.08 4.16 -2.39
C LEU A 44 -2.58 2.79 -2.88
N ARG A 45 -1.30 2.68 -3.24
CA ARG A 45 -0.68 1.38 -3.60
C ARG A 45 -0.58 0.43 -2.42
N LEU A 46 -0.28 0.94 -1.22
CA LEU A 46 -0.32 0.15 0.02
C LEU A 46 -1.74 -0.34 0.33
N ILE A 47 -2.74 0.53 0.19
CA ILE A 47 -4.15 0.16 0.37
C ILE A 47 -4.54 -0.91 -0.65
N ALA A 48 -4.19 -0.75 -1.93
CA ALA A 48 -4.43 -1.78 -2.95
C ALA A 48 -3.83 -3.13 -2.54
N GLN A 49 -2.60 -3.16 -2.01
CA GLN A 49 -1.97 -4.38 -1.52
C GLN A 49 -2.72 -5.01 -0.33
N ILE A 50 -3.20 -4.20 0.62
CA ILE A 50 -4.02 -4.69 1.73
C ILE A 50 -5.28 -5.36 1.19
N LEU A 51 -6.01 -4.67 0.31
CA LEU A 51 -7.28 -5.17 -0.23
C LEU A 51 -7.11 -6.39 -1.13
N ASP A 52 -6.00 -6.48 -1.87
CA ASP A 52 -5.68 -7.61 -2.76
C ASP A 52 -5.23 -8.84 -1.95
N SER A 53 -4.39 -8.64 -0.94
CA SER A 53 -3.84 -9.76 -0.14
C SER A 53 -4.74 -10.19 1.01
N GLN A 54 -5.66 -9.34 1.44
CA GLN A 54 -6.57 -9.58 2.56
C GLN A 54 -8.01 -9.12 2.21
N PRO A 55 -8.63 -9.70 1.17
CA PRO A 55 -9.97 -9.28 0.73
C PRO A 55 -11.04 -9.52 1.81
N ASP A 56 -10.83 -10.50 2.69
CA ASP A 56 -11.77 -10.89 3.74
C ASP A 56 -11.62 -10.09 5.05
N LEU A 57 -10.65 -9.16 5.14
CA LEU A 57 -10.55 -8.30 6.30
C LEU A 57 -11.58 -7.17 6.22
N ALA A 58 -12.42 -7.05 7.24
CA ALA A 58 -13.34 -5.94 7.43
C ALA A 58 -12.60 -4.67 7.89
N VAL A 59 -11.78 -4.10 7.00
CA VAL A 59 -10.94 -2.93 7.32
C VAL A 59 -11.80 -1.74 7.72
N GLU A 60 -11.56 -1.23 8.92
CA GLU A 60 -12.20 -0.04 9.47
C GLU A 60 -11.29 1.18 9.40
N GLU A 61 -9.99 0.98 9.64
CA GLU A 61 -8.98 2.03 9.70
C GLU A 61 -7.60 1.44 9.39
N ILE A 62 -6.70 2.28 8.87
CA ILE A 62 -5.27 1.97 8.81
C ILE A 62 -4.44 3.06 9.50
N SER A 63 -3.34 2.64 10.11
CA SER A 63 -2.27 3.52 10.57
C SER A 63 -0.96 3.13 9.91
N VAL A 64 -0.29 4.08 9.28
CA VAL A 64 0.92 3.85 8.49
C VAL A 64 2.09 4.60 9.10
N ASP A 65 3.14 3.85 9.46
CA ASP A 65 4.44 4.40 9.78
C ASP A 65 5.49 3.94 8.76
N ALA A 66 5.71 4.74 7.72
CA ALA A 66 6.53 4.34 6.57
C ALA A 66 7.37 5.48 5.98
N ARG A 67 8.57 5.15 5.52
CA ARG A 67 9.49 6.08 4.85
C ARG A 67 9.32 5.95 3.34
N SER A 68 9.45 7.07 2.64
CA SER A 68 9.27 7.15 1.18
C SER A 68 10.53 7.71 0.54
N GLY A 69 11.22 6.91 -0.28
CA GLY A 69 12.26 7.40 -1.20
C GLY A 69 11.71 7.70 -2.60
N CYS A 70 12.56 7.89 -3.60
CA CYS A 70 12.08 8.15 -4.96
C CYS A 70 11.45 6.91 -5.61
N SER A 71 11.94 5.71 -5.30
CA SER A 71 11.55 4.45 -5.95
C SER A 71 10.95 3.42 -5.00
N ASP A 72 11.02 3.68 -3.70
CA ASP A 72 10.67 2.74 -2.65
C ASP A 72 9.74 3.36 -1.59
N PHE A 73 8.96 2.50 -0.94
CA PHE A 73 8.08 2.83 0.18
C PHE A 73 8.09 1.66 1.16
N SER A 74 8.59 1.88 2.37
CA SER A 74 8.85 0.80 3.33
C SER A 74 8.51 1.22 4.76
N GLY A 75 8.04 0.25 5.55
CA GLY A 75 7.69 0.48 6.94
C GLY A 75 6.65 -0.52 7.42
N VAL A 76 5.79 -0.03 8.31
CA VAL A 76 4.76 -0.83 8.97
C VAL A 76 3.39 -0.22 8.71
N VAL A 77 2.41 -1.08 8.50
CA VAL A 77 0.98 -0.71 8.52
C VAL A 77 0.24 -1.55 9.53
N ASP A 78 -0.56 -0.87 10.35
CA ASP A 78 -1.56 -1.47 11.23
C ASP A 78 -2.92 -1.35 10.56
N VAL A 79 -3.59 -2.48 10.39
CA VAL A 79 -4.94 -2.59 9.83
C VAL A 79 -5.90 -2.93 10.96
N TYR A 80 -6.79 -2.00 11.27
CA TYR A 80 -7.76 -2.14 12.35
C TYR A 80 -9.07 -2.72 11.82
N THR A 81 -9.59 -3.69 12.55
CA THR A 81 -10.90 -4.31 12.36
C THR A 81 -11.66 -4.29 13.69
N ALA A 82 -12.94 -4.65 13.69
CA ALA A 82 -13.73 -4.78 14.92
C ALA A 82 -13.12 -5.76 15.94
N GLU A 83 -12.39 -6.78 15.48
CA GLU A 83 -11.92 -7.88 16.32
C GLU A 83 -10.46 -7.73 16.73
N ALA A 84 -9.61 -7.19 15.85
CA ALA A 84 -8.17 -7.19 16.04
C ALA A 84 -7.44 -6.13 15.22
N VAL A 85 -6.16 -5.94 15.56
CA VAL A 85 -5.19 -5.17 14.77
C VAL A 85 -4.26 -6.14 14.03
N HIS A 86 -4.20 -6.04 12.71
CA HIS A 86 -3.32 -6.82 11.86
C HIS A 86 -2.14 -5.95 11.42
N ARG A 87 -0.93 -6.29 11.87
CA ARG A 87 0.28 -5.56 11.54
C ARG A 87 1.04 -6.22 10.38
N PHE A 88 1.46 -5.42 9.42
CA PHE A 88 2.28 -5.85 8.28
C PHE A 88 3.53 -4.99 8.15
N GLU A 89 4.68 -5.65 8.03
CA GLU A 89 5.91 -5.05 7.54
C GLU A 89 5.93 -5.15 6.01
N PHE A 90 6.27 -4.06 5.34
CA PHE A 90 6.24 -4.00 3.89
C PHE A 90 7.42 -3.24 3.29
N THR A 91 7.74 -3.59 2.05
CA THR A 91 8.61 -2.82 1.17
C THR A 91 8.06 -2.91 -0.25
N TRP A 92 7.56 -1.80 -0.76
CA TRP A 92 7.20 -1.60 -2.15
C TRP A 92 8.37 -0.91 -2.86
N CYS A 93 8.92 -1.51 -3.92
CA CYS A 93 10.10 -0.99 -4.62
C CYS A 93 10.09 -1.36 -6.11
N CYS A 94 9.80 -0.38 -6.97
CA CYS A 94 9.80 -0.59 -8.43
C CYS A 94 11.18 -0.85 -9.01
N ARG A 95 12.22 -0.31 -8.37
CA ARG A 95 13.61 -0.59 -8.78
C ARG A 95 13.93 -2.07 -8.59
N TRP A 96 13.61 -2.62 -7.42
CA TRP A 96 13.76 -4.05 -7.14
C TRP A 96 13.00 -4.90 -8.16
N ARG A 97 11.75 -4.53 -8.47
CA ARG A 97 10.96 -5.26 -9.48
C ARG A 97 11.64 -5.23 -10.85
N ALA A 98 12.12 -4.06 -11.31
CA ALA A 98 12.84 -3.95 -12.58
C ALA A 98 14.12 -4.80 -12.61
N GLU A 99 14.85 -4.87 -11.48
CA GLU A 99 16.03 -5.73 -11.33
C GLU A 99 15.67 -7.21 -11.44
N GLN A 100 14.56 -7.66 -10.83
CA GLN A 100 14.07 -9.05 -10.94
C GLN A 100 13.74 -9.44 -12.39
N GLU A 101 13.19 -8.51 -13.16
CA GLU A 101 12.83 -8.73 -14.57
C GLU A 101 14.00 -8.54 -15.53
N GLY A 102 15.17 -8.10 -15.04
CA GLY A 102 16.32 -7.72 -15.87
C GLY A 102 16.06 -6.50 -16.75
N TRP A 103 15.06 -5.67 -16.43
CA TRP A 103 14.71 -4.50 -17.23
C TRP A 103 15.65 -3.35 -16.97
N LYS A 104 16.24 -2.83 -18.05
CA LYS A 104 17.15 -1.70 -18.02
C LYS A 104 16.62 -0.54 -18.86
N ASP A 105 16.86 0.67 -18.40
CA ASP A 105 16.64 1.89 -19.16
C ASP A 105 17.75 2.09 -20.21
N TYR A 106 17.65 3.17 -20.98
CA TYR A 106 18.63 3.51 -22.02
C TYR A 106 20.06 3.70 -21.47
N PHE A 107 20.22 4.00 -20.19
CA PHE A 107 21.51 4.21 -19.53
C PHE A 107 22.04 2.94 -18.83
N GLY A 108 21.29 1.83 -18.89
CA GLY A 108 21.67 0.57 -18.27
C GLY A 108 21.29 0.45 -16.79
N PHE A 109 20.57 1.42 -16.22
CA PHE A 109 20.04 1.34 -14.85
C PHE A 109 18.71 0.58 -14.84
N PRO A 110 18.25 0.05 -13.70
CA PRO A 110 16.96 -0.62 -13.63
C PRO A 110 15.80 0.29 -14.06
N ASP A 111 14.97 -0.16 -15.01
CA ASP A 111 13.84 0.61 -15.53
C ASP A 111 12.63 0.57 -14.56
N GLN A 112 12.77 1.30 -13.46
CA GLN A 112 11.74 1.42 -12.43
C GLN A 112 10.46 2.11 -12.93
N MET A 113 10.55 2.93 -13.98
CA MET A 113 9.38 3.60 -14.58
C MET A 113 8.52 2.60 -15.36
N ARG A 114 9.15 1.70 -16.12
CA ARG A 114 8.48 0.57 -16.73
C ARG A 114 7.86 -0.34 -15.68
N ALA A 115 8.61 -0.73 -14.64
CA ALA A 115 8.07 -1.53 -13.55
C ALA A 115 6.85 -0.86 -12.88
N ALA A 116 6.90 0.44 -12.61
CA ALA A 116 5.76 1.19 -12.04
C ALA A 116 4.52 1.22 -12.94
N ARG A 117 4.69 1.15 -14.27
CA ARG A 117 3.58 1.13 -15.23
C ARG A 117 3.00 -0.27 -15.40
N GLU A 118 3.85 -1.29 -15.48
CA GLU A 118 3.41 -2.66 -15.77
C GLU A 118 2.90 -3.39 -14.53
N TYR A 119 3.51 -3.16 -13.37
CA TYR A 119 3.15 -3.83 -12.12
C TYR A 119 2.29 -2.97 -11.19
N ASP A 120 2.25 -1.66 -11.42
CA ASP A 120 1.52 -0.69 -10.58
C ASP A 120 1.80 -0.86 -9.08
N PHE A 121 0.84 -1.35 -8.29
CA PHE A 121 1.02 -1.58 -6.86
C PHE A 121 1.81 -2.87 -6.54
N ARG A 122 1.95 -3.82 -7.48
CA ARG A 122 2.48 -5.18 -7.24
C ARG A 122 4.01 -5.27 -7.10
N CYS A 123 4.69 -4.16 -6.83
CA CYS A 123 6.14 -4.10 -6.62
C CYS A 123 6.54 -4.35 -5.16
N PHE A 124 5.76 -5.13 -4.40
CA PHE A 124 6.10 -5.50 -3.02
C PHE A 124 7.22 -6.56 -3.00
N ALA A 125 8.43 -6.11 -2.65
CA ALA A 125 9.57 -6.99 -2.35
C ALA A 125 9.38 -7.69 -1.00
N GLN A 126 8.65 -7.06 -0.09
CA GLN A 126 8.30 -7.62 1.22
C GLN A 126 6.84 -7.29 1.53
N TRP A 127 6.11 -8.30 1.99
CA TRP A 127 4.79 -8.20 2.60
C TRP A 127 4.67 -9.31 3.64
N LYS A 128 4.81 -8.95 4.93
CA LYS A 128 4.90 -9.95 6.01
C LYS A 128 4.02 -9.55 7.17
N SER A 129 3.11 -10.46 7.56
CA SER A 129 2.37 -10.31 8.82
C SER A 129 3.32 -10.48 10.00
N VAL A 130 3.25 -9.57 10.95
CA VAL A 130 4.04 -9.60 12.18
C VAL A 130 3.11 -9.46 13.39
N LYS A 131 3.52 -10.02 14.54
CA LYS A 131 2.77 -9.80 15.77
C LYS A 131 2.83 -8.31 16.11
N ALA A 132 1.68 -7.70 16.40
CA ALA A 132 1.66 -6.36 16.98
C ALA A 132 2.37 -6.43 18.33
N THR A 133 3.54 -5.80 18.45
CA THR A 133 4.22 -5.64 19.73
C THR A 133 3.31 -4.78 20.61
N GLN A 134 2.85 -5.32 21.74
CA GLN A 134 2.18 -4.51 22.76
C GLN A 134 3.19 -3.45 23.24
N PRO A 135 2.75 -2.19 23.42
CA PRO A 135 3.59 -1.12 23.96
C PRO A 135 4.10 -1.44 25.38
#